data_AF-A0A6J1QR73-F1
#
_entry.id   AF-A0A6J1QR73-F1
#
_cell.length_a   1.000
_cell.length_b   1.000
_cell.length_c   1.000
_cell.angle_alpha   90.00
_cell.angle_beta   90.00
_cell.angle_gamma   90.00
#
_symmetry.space_group_name_H-M   'P 1'
#
loop_
_entity.id
_entity.type
_entity.pdbx_description
1 polymer ?
#
loop_
_entity_poly.entity_id
_entity_poly.type
_entity_poly.pdbx_seq_one_letter_code
_entity_poly.pdbx_strand_id
1 'polypeptide(L)'
;MGAIHLKCLERWLEESNRNNCELCGHVFRMERTPRYKVFWSVVIWLCLNQNEHQIYVRNVKADLLRCLIVTPVTIACSYICVVAADFYAMKNYDNFPPARWTTYSLLSMMALLILSFFVWIYMVLQYHQKAWFYWWQKTSSVKIVDLMPENIALIRNDRCDVPQV
;
A
#
# COMPACT_ATOMS: atom_id res chain seq x y z
N MET A 1 2.16 -43.07 -3.76
CA MET A 1 2.60 -41.67 -3.67
C MET A 1 2.02 -40.94 -4.87
N GLY A 2 1.20 -39.92 -4.68
CA GLY A 2 0.65 -39.15 -5.80
C GLY A 2 1.70 -38.17 -6.33
N ALA A 3 1.95 -38.19 -7.64
CA ALA A 3 2.79 -37.18 -8.28
C ALA A 3 1.93 -35.96 -8.63
N ILE A 4 2.41 -34.77 -8.27
CA ILE A 4 1.78 -33.49 -8.58
C ILE A 4 2.79 -32.59 -9.27
N HIS A 5 2.33 -31.79 -10.24
CA HIS A 5 3.19 -30.84 -10.92
C HIS A 5 3.69 -29.77 -9.94
N LEU A 6 4.97 -29.40 -10.07
CA LEU A 6 5.58 -28.32 -9.27
C LEU A 6 4.76 -27.02 -9.35
N LYS A 7 4.32 -26.63 -10.55
CA LYS A 7 3.47 -25.43 -10.75
C LYS A 7 2.14 -25.50 -10.02
N CYS A 8 1.52 -26.68 -9.94
CA CYS A 8 0.26 -26.87 -9.22
C CYS A 8 0.49 -26.81 -7.71
N LEU A 9 1.59 -27.38 -7.22
CA LEU A 9 1.99 -27.30 -5.82
C LEU A 9 2.33 -25.86 -5.40
N GLU A 10 3.12 -25.14 -6.20
CA GLU A 10 3.45 -23.73 -5.96
C GLU A 10 2.19 -22.86 -5.91
N ARG A 11 1.27 -23.05 -6.87
CA ARG A 11 0.00 -22.32 -6.91
C ARG A 11 -0.89 -22.65 -5.71
N TRP A 12 -0.95 -23.93 -5.31
CA TRP A 12 -1.70 -24.34 -4.13
C TRP A 12 -1.10 -23.77 -2.83
N LEU A 13 0.23 -23.72 -2.70
CA LEU A 13 0.92 -23.10 -1.57
C LEU A 13 0.74 -21.57 -1.55
N GLU A 14 0.69 -20.93 -2.73
CA GLU A 14 0.40 -19.50 -2.89
C GLU A 14 -1.04 -19.19 -2.44
N GLU A 15 -2.03 -19.97 -2.89
CA GLU A 15 -3.45 -19.79 -2.54
C GLU A 15 -3.75 -20.17 -1.06
N SER A 16 -3.16 -21.25 -0.55
CA SER A 16 -3.38 -21.72 0.83
C SER A 16 -2.60 -20.91 1.89
N ASN A 17 -1.59 -20.15 1.46
CA ASN A 17 -0.68 -19.39 2.32
C ASN A 17 -0.03 -20.23 3.45
N ARG A 18 0.13 -21.54 3.24
CA ARG A 18 0.84 -22.45 4.14
C ARG A 18 2.23 -22.75 3.60
N ASN A 19 3.14 -23.11 4.50
CA ASN A 19 4.49 -23.58 4.18
C ASN A 19 4.66 -25.09 4.43
N ASN A 20 3.58 -25.77 4.82
CA ASN A 20 3.59 -27.18 5.15
C ASN A 20 2.51 -27.95 4.37
N CYS A 21 2.78 -29.22 4.07
CA CYS A 21 1.79 -30.13 3.53
C CYS A 21 0.70 -30.42 4.59
N GLU A 22 -0.57 -30.43 4.18
CA GLU A 22 -1.70 -30.70 5.08
C GLU A 22 -1.90 -32.20 5.36
N LEU A 23 -1.50 -33.08 4.44
CA LEU A 23 -1.58 -34.53 4.64
C LEU A 23 -0.43 -35.07 5.49
N CYS A 24 0.81 -34.64 5.20
CA CYS A 24 2.01 -35.23 5.81
C CYS A 24 2.80 -34.29 6.72
N GLY A 25 2.41 -33.03 6.84
CA GLY A 25 3.09 -32.05 7.70
C GLY A 25 4.47 -31.62 7.21
N HIS A 26 4.95 -32.10 6.06
CA HIS A 26 6.27 -31.76 5.55
C HIS A 26 6.37 -30.26 5.27
N VAL A 27 7.41 -29.60 5.81
CA VAL A 27 7.66 -28.18 5.65
C VAL A 27 8.50 -27.94 4.41
N PHE A 28 7.95 -27.22 3.44
CA PHE A 28 8.66 -26.84 2.22
C PHE A 28 9.52 -25.60 2.48
N ARG A 29 10.77 -25.62 2.00
CA ARG A 29 11.64 -24.44 2.01
C ARG A 29 11.32 -23.57 0.80
N MET A 30 10.69 -22.44 1.07
CA MET A 30 10.10 -21.56 0.08
C MET A 30 10.62 -20.13 0.21
N GLU A 31 10.87 -19.47 -0.92
CA GLU A 31 11.28 -18.08 -0.98
C GLU A 31 10.14 -17.26 -1.60
N ARG A 32 9.59 -16.33 -0.80
CA ARG A 32 8.52 -15.43 -1.25
C ARG A 32 9.16 -14.22 -1.92
N THR A 33 9.28 -14.26 -3.24
CA THR A 33 9.78 -13.10 -4.00
C THR A 33 8.63 -12.16 -4.33
N PRO A 34 8.66 -10.89 -3.90
CA PRO A 34 7.66 -9.91 -4.32
C PRO A 34 7.75 -9.71 -5.84
N ARG A 35 6.63 -9.86 -6.55
CA ARG A 35 6.59 -9.80 -8.02
C ARG A 35 6.87 -8.41 -8.59
N TYR A 36 6.77 -7.34 -7.79
CA TYR A 36 6.86 -5.95 -8.25
C TYR A 36 7.79 -5.10 -7.37
N LYS A 37 8.29 -3.99 -7.90
CA LYS A 37 8.97 -2.95 -7.08
C LYS A 37 7.94 -2.22 -6.22
N VAL A 38 8.33 -1.72 -5.05
CA VAL A 38 7.43 -1.08 -4.06
C VAL A 38 6.54 0.01 -4.67
N PHE A 39 7.10 0.92 -5.46
CA PHE A 39 6.32 1.98 -6.12
C PHE A 39 5.32 1.44 -7.15
N TRP A 40 5.76 0.47 -7.96
CA TRP A 40 4.91 -0.16 -8.98
C TRP A 40 3.77 -0.96 -8.35
N SER A 41 4.03 -1.58 -7.19
CA SER A 41 3.01 -2.24 -6.37
C SER A 41 1.94 -1.29 -5.88
N VAL A 42 2.34 -0.12 -5.37
CA VAL A 42 1.39 0.91 -4.91
C VAL A 42 0.54 1.39 -6.08
N VAL A 43 1.14 1.65 -7.25
CA VAL A 43 0.40 2.05 -8.46
C VAL A 43 -0.57 0.96 -8.92
N ILE A 44 -0.15 -0.31 -8.98
CA ILE A 44 -1.02 -1.43 -9.32
C ILE A 44 -2.16 -1.57 -8.31
N TRP A 45 -1.87 -1.44 -7.01
CA TRP A 45 -2.88 -1.55 -5.96
C TRP A 45 -3.92 -0.41 -6.05
N LEU A 46 -3.48 0.80 -6.39
CA LEU A 46 -4.35 1.95 -6.60
C LEU A 46 -5.16 1.87 -7.92
N CYS A 47 -4.59 1.36 -9.00
CA CYS A 47 -5.17 1.43 -10.35
C CYS A 47 -5.80 0.13 -10.87
N LEU A 48 -5.23 -1.05 -10.56
CA LEU A 48 -5.54 -2.33 -11.22
C LEU A 48 -6.35 -3.32 -10.38
N ASN A 49 -6.49 -3.12 -9.06
CA ASN A 49 -7.17 -4.06 -8.16
C ASN A 49 -8.72 -4.00 -8.24
N GLN A 50 -9.27 -3.94 -9.45
CA GLN A 50 -10.65 -3.55 -9.71
C GLN A 50 -11.67 -4.70 -9.62
N ASN A 51 -11.24 -5.97 -9.70
CA ASN A 51 -12.17 -7.09 -9.92
C ASN A 51 -12.54 -7.91 -8.66
N GLU A 52 -11.66 -8.09 -7.66
CA GLU A 52 -11.99 -8.95 -6.51
C GLU A 52 -12.29 -8.21 -5.20
N HIS A 53 -11.91 -6.92 -5.08
CA HIS A 53 -12.08 -6.12 -3.86
C HIS A 53 -12.78 -4.76 -4.14
N GLN A 54 -13.90 -4.79 -4.85
CA GLN A 54 -14.64 -3.57 -5.25
C GLN A 54 -14.96 -2.61 -4.08
N ILE A 55 -15.34 -3.13 -2.91
CA ILE A 55 -15.74 -2.30 -1.76
C ILE A 55 -14.55 -1.51 -1.21
N TYR A 56 -13.38 -2.16 -1.07
CA TYR A 56 -12.19 -1.53 -0.50
C TYR A 56 -11.60 -0.47 -1.44
N VAL A 57 -11.55 -0.75 -2.75
CA VAL A 57 -10.97 0.18 -3.73
C VAL A 57 -11.84 1.41 -3.97
N ARG A 58 -13.18 1.27 -3.85
CA ARG A 58 -14.09 2.43 -3.89
C ARG A 58 -13.80 3.41 -2.76
N ASN A 59 -13.44 2.92 -1.58
CA ASN A 59 -13.06 3.76 -0.44
C ASN A 59 -11.75 4.49 -0.71
N VAL A 60 -10.75 3.83 -1.32
CA VAL A 60 -9.47 4.45 -1.69
C VAL A 60 -9.66 5.60 -2.69
N LYS A 61 -10.43 5.38 -3.77
CA LYS A 61 -10.72 6.43 -4.75
C LYS A 61 -11.50 7.60 -4.12
N ALA A 62 -12.45 7.29 -3.25
CA ALA A 62 -13.21 8.31 -2.53
C ALA A 62 -12.35 9.10 -1.53
N ASP A 63 -11.39 8.46 -0.86
CA ASP A 63 -10.44 9.13 0.04
C ASP A 63 -9.49 10.03 -0.77
N LEU A 64 -8.97 9.56 -1.91
CA LEU A 64 -8.11 10.37 -2.78
C LEU A 64 -8.85 11.57 -3.36
N LEU A 65 -10.09 11.38 -3.81
CA LEU A 65 -10.94 12.46 -4.28
C LEU A 65 -11.21 13.47 -3.16
N ARG A 66 -11.49 12.99 -1.94
CA ARG A 66 -11.61 13.86 -0.75
C ARG A 66 -10.31 14.63 -0.49
N CYS A 67 -9.14 13.99 -0.55
CA CYS A 67 -7.85 14.69 -0.43
C CYS A 67 -7.70 15.78 -1.50
N LEU A 68 -8.02 15.47 -2.76
CA LEU A 68 -7.89 16.40 -3.89
C LEU A 68 -8.78 17.63 -3.75
N ILE A 69 -9.95 17.48 -3.11
CA ILE A 69 -10.88 18.60 -2.87
C ILE A 69 -10.53 19.35 -1.57
N VAL A 70 -10.22 18.65 -0.48
CA VAL A 70 -9.96 19.26 0.83
C VAL A 70 -8.65 20.04 0.84
N THR A 71 -7.60 19.54 0.18
CA THR A 71 -6.29 20.19 0.13
C THR A 71 -6.35 21.64 -0.40
N PRO A 72 -6.93 21.93 -1.59
CA PRO A 72 -7.02 23.30 -2.08
C PRO A 72 -7.91 24.18 -1.19
N VAL A 73 -8.95 23.62 -0.57
CA VAL A 73 -9.81 24.35 0.38
C VAL A 73 -9.01 24.76 1.62
N THR A 74 -8.25 23.84 2.22
CA THR A 74 -7.38 24.13 3.37
C THR A 74 -6.32 25.16 3.02
N ILE A 75 -5.72 25.07 1.82
CA ILE A 75 -4.75 26.07 1.33
C ILE A 75 -5.42 27.44 1.21
N ALA A 76 -6.58 27.53 0.55
CA ALA A 76 -7.31 28.79 0.38
C ALA A 76 -7.71 29.41 1.73
N CYS A 77 -8.24 28.61 2.67
CA CYS A 77 -8.56 29.06 4.02
C CYS A 77 -7.32 29.57 4.76
N SER A 78 -6.20 28.83 4.68
CA SER A 78 -4.96 29.21 5.33
C SER A 78 -4.39 30.53 4.75
N TYR A 79 -4.50 30.72 3.44
CA TYR A 79 -4.10 31.95 2.76
C TYR A 79 -4.94 33.15 3.22
N ILE A 80 -6.28 32.99 3.28
CA ILE A 80 -7.17 34.03 3.79
C ILE A 80 -6.83 34.39 5.24
N CYS A 81 -6.54 33.39 6.09
CA CYS A 81 -6.13 33.63 7.48
C CYS A 81 -4.82 34.41 7.58
N VAL A 82 -3.83 34.12 6.72
CA VAL A 82 -2.56 34.87 6.68
C VAL A 82 -2.79 36.31 6.23
N VAL A 83 -3.55 36.52 5.15
CA VAL A 83 -3.87 37.88 4.66
C VAL A 83 -4.64 38.68 5.71
N ALA A 84 -5.58 38.05 6.41
CA ALA A 84 -6.31 38.70 7.50
C ALA A 84 -5.37 39.07 8.65
N ALA A 85 -4.50 38.15 9.09
CA ALA A 85 -3.54 38.40 10.14
C ALA A 85 -2.58 39.55 9.79
N ASP A 86 -2.09 39.59 8.54
CA ASP A 86 -1.20 40.64 8.03
C ASP A 86 -1.92 42.00 7.97
N PHE A 87 -3.18 42.03 7.53
CA PHE A 87 -3.99 43.26 7.54
C PHE A 87 -4.17 43.83 8.95
N TYR A 88 -4.44 42.98 9.95
CA TYR A 88 -4.56 43.41 11.34
C TYR A 88 -3.22 43.84 11.94
N ALA A 89 -2.11 43.21 11.54
CA ALA A 89 -0.76 43.56 11.99
C ALA A 89 -0.27 44.89 11.39
N MET A 90 -0.40 45.07 10.08
CA MET A 90 0.12 46.25 9.36
C MET A 90 -0.59 47.56 9.74
N LYS A 91 -1.86 47.49 10.12
CA LYS A 91 -2.64 48.67 10.56
C LYS A 91 -2.26 49.19 11.96
N ASN A 92 -1.27 48.57 12.62
CA ASN A 92 -0.70 49.03 13.91
C ASN A 92 -1.77 49.33 14.98
N TYR A 93 -2.75 48.42 15.11
CA TYR A 93 -3.76 48.45 16.18
C TYR A 93 -3.17 48.08 17.56
N ASP A 94 -1.89 48.37 17.79
CA ASP A 94 -1.15 48.01 19.02
C ASP A 94 -1.77 48.60 20.29
N ASN A 95 -2.43 49.75 20.15
CA ASN A 95 -3.13 50.45 21.21
C ASN A 95 -4.55 49.90 21.49
N PHE A 96 -5.08 49.02 20.63
CA PHE A 96 -6.40 48.41 20.80
C PHE A 96 -6.27 46.94 21.20
N PRO A 97 -6.44 46.60 22.50
CA PRO A 97 -6.28 45.23 22.98
C PRO A 97 -7.05 44.18 22.17
N PRO A 98 -8.32 44.42 21.74
CA PRO A 98 -9.09 43.45 20.96
C PRO A 98 -8.42 43.03 19.65
N ALA A 99 -7.73 43.95 18.95
CA ALA A 99 -7.13 43.68 17.64
C ALA A 99 -5.88 42.78 17.73
N ARG A 100 -5.17 42.81 18.86
CA ARG A 100 -4.03 41.91 19.12
C ARG A 100 -4.53 40.48 19.37
N TRP A 101 -5.58 40.33 20.15
CA TRP A 101 -6.21 39.03 20.43
C TRP A 101 -6.79 38.39 19.17
N THR A 102 -7.35 39.18 18.23
CA THR A 102 -7.87 38.65 16.96
C THR A 102 -6.76 38.06 16.09
N THR A 103 -5.59 38.70 15.98
CA THR A 103 -4.46 38.16 15.21
C THR A 103 -3.94 36.84 15.79
N TYR A 104 -3.73 36.77 17.11
CA TYR A 104 -3.31 35.51 17.76
C TYR A 104 -4.37 34.42 17.60
N SER A 105 -5.65 34.76 17.70
CA SER A 105 -6.76 33.82 17.48
C SER A 105 -6.78 33.27 16.06
N LEU A 106 -6.62 34.14 15.04
CA LEU A 106 -6.53 33.73 13.63
C LEU A 106 -5.36 32.78 13.37
N LEU A 107 -4.19 33.08 13.95
CA LEU A 107 -3.00 32.25 13.81
C LEU A 107 -3.17 30.88 14.49
N SER A 108 -3.78 30.86 15.69
CA SER A 108 -4.11 29.62 16.39
C SER A 108 -5.12 28.78 15.61
N MET A 109 -6.17 29.39 15.04
CA MET A 109 -7.17 28.69 14.24
C MET A 109 -6.56 28.08 12.97
N MET A 110 -5.70 28.83 12.28
CA MET A 110 -4.94 28.32 11.13
C MET A 110 -4.07 27.12 11.51
N ALA A 111 -3.35 27.19 12.64
CA ALA A 111 -2.53 26.09 13.12
C ALA A 111 -3.36 24.84 13.43
N LEU A 112 -4.49 24.98 14.12
CA LEU A 112 -5.40 23.86 14.41
C LEU A 112 -5.99 23.23 13.14
N LEU A 113 -6.35 24.04 12.13
CA LEU A 113 -6.84 23.55 10.84
C LEU A 113 -5.76 22.74 10.11
N ILE A 114 -4.53 23.24 10.09
CA ILE A 114 -3.40 22.56 9.44
C ILE A 114 -3.07 21.25 10.18
N LEU A 115 -2.99 21.28 11.51
CA LEU A 115 -2.74 20.08 12.32
C LEU A 115 -3.83 19.03 12.15
N SER A 116 -5.10 19.42 12.17
CA SER A 116 -6.20 18.48 11.97
C SER A 116 -6.18 17.85 10.56
N PHE A 117 -5.81 18.61 9.52
CA PHE A 117 -5.59 18.08 8.18
C PHE A 117 -4.45 17.05 8.16
N PHE A 118 -3.32 17.34 8.77
CA PHE A 118 -2.20 16.38 8.85
C PHE A 118 -2.56 15.11 9.61
N VAL A 119 -3.27 15.22 10.74
CA VAL A 119 -3.74 14.07 11.51
C VAL A 119 -4.69 13.21 10.66
N TRP A 120 -5.60 13.84 9.92
CA TRP A 120 -6.50 13.13 9.02
C TRP A 120 -5.74 12.36 7.92
N ILE A 121 -4.80 13.03 7.24
CA ILE A 121 -3.92 12.39 6.24
C ILE A 121 -3.15 11.22 6.85
N TYR A 122 -2.60 11.39 8.06
CA TYR A 122 -1.87 10.33 8.74
C TYR A 122 -2.76 9.11 9.05
N MET A 123 -3.97 9.33 9.57
CA MET A 123 -4.93 8.25 9.85
C MET A 123 -5.31 7.48 8.57
N VAL A 124 -5.58 8.21 7.49
CA VAL A 124 -5.88 7.63 6.17
C VAL A 124 -4.69 6.82 5.67
N LEU A 125 -3.47 7.38 5.74
CA LEU A 125 -2.25 6.71 5.29
C LEU A 125 -1.98 5.42 6.07
N GLN A 126 -2.08 5.45 7.40
CA GLN A 126 -1.88 4.29 8.26
C GLN A 126 -2.87 3.16 7.96
N TYR A 127 -4.14 3.49 7.72
CA TYR A 127 -5.15 2.53 7.33
C TYR A 127 -4.81 1.87 5.99
N HIS A 128 -4.47 2.67 4.98
CA HIS A 128 -4.12 2.17 3.65
C HIS A 128 -2.81 1.40 3.62
N GLN A 129 -1.80 1.81 4.39
CA GLN A 129 -0.53 1.10 4.51
C GLN A 129 -0.74 -0.32 5.04
N LYS A 130 -1.57 -0.51 6.07
CA LYS A 130 -1.88 -1.84 6.61
C LYS A 130 -2.60 -2.71 5.59
N ALA A 131 -3.59 -2.17 4.89
CA ALA A 131 -4.32 -2.92 3.88
C ALA A 131 -3.47 -3.25 2.65
N TRP A 132 -2.63 -2.30 2.21
CA TRP A 132 -1.67 -2.52 1.14
C TRP A 132 -0.65 -3.58 1.54
N PHE A 133 -0.10 -3.52 2.75
CA PHE A 133 0.85 -4.51 3.24
C PHE A 133 0.23 -5.91 3.32
N TYR A 134 -1.01 -6.01 3.81
CA TYR A 134 -1.75 -7.27 3.83
C TYR A 134 -1.97 -7.84 2.43
N TRP A 135 -2.41 -7.01 1.48
CA TRP A 135 -2.55 -7.41 0.08
C TRP A 135 -1.21 -7.81 -0.53
N TRP A 136 -0.17 -7.03 -0.28
CA TRP A 136 1.19 -7.24 -0.79
C TRP A 136 1.76 -8.60 -0.37
N GLN A 137 1.54 -8.96 0.89
CA GLN A 137 1.95 -10.26 1.43
C GLN A 137 1.14 -11.42 0.81
N LYS A 138 -0.13 -11.20 0.47
CA LYS A 138 -0.99 -12.20 -0.19
C LYS A 138 -0.68 -12.38 -1.68
N THR A 139 -0.24 -11.34 -2.37
CA THR A 139 0.09 -11.35 -3.80
C THR A 139 1.56 -11.76 -4.08
N SER A 140 2.33 -12.15 -3.06
CA SER A 140 3.70 -12.64 -3.26
C SER A 140 3.69 -14.04 -3.87
N SER A 141 4.37 -14.22 -5.01
CA SER A 141 4.48 -15.53 -5.65
C SER A 141 5.47 -16.41 -4.89
N VAL A 142 5.04 -17.63 -4.58
CA VAL A 142 5.85 -18.61 -3.83
C VAL A 142 6.66 -19.43 -4.81
N LYS A 143 7.99 -19.42 -4.68
CA LYS A 143 8.87 -20.36 -5.39
C LYS A 143 9.51 -21.31 -4.38
N ILE A 144 9.51 -22.61 -4.69
CA ILE A 144 10.15 -23.63 -3.86
C ILE A 144 11.62 -23.72 -4.27
N VAL A 145 12.53 -23.45 -3.35
CA VAL A 145 13.98 -23.37 -3.65
C VAL A 145 14.62 -24.75 -3.72
N ASP A 146 14.10 -25.74 -2.99
CA ASP A 146 14.75 -27.04 -2.83
C ASP A 146 14.47 -28.06 -3.97
N LEU A 147 13.71 -27.70 -5.02
CA LEU A 147 13.31 -28.67 -6.07
C LEU A 147 14.13 -28.66 -7.37
N MET A 148 15.25 -27.93 -7.47
CA MET A 148 16.14 -28.03 -8.64
C MET A 148 17.63 -28.03 -8.23
N PRO A 149 18.50 -28.96 -8.72
CA PRO A 149 18.30 -29.90 -9.83
C PRO A 149 18.91 -31.31 -9.63
N GLU A 150 18.11 -32.34 -9.35
CA GLU A 150 18.49 -33.72 -9.71
C GLU A 150 17.53 -34.33 -10.76
N ASN A 151 16.27 -33.87 -10.79
CA ASN A 151 15.27 -34.37 -11.75
C ASN A 151 15.41 -33.82 -13.18
N ILE A 152 16.11 -32.69 -13.39
CA ILE A 152 16.42 -32.20 -14.76
C ILE A 152 17.56 -33.01 -15.39
N ALA A 153 18.44 -33.62 -14.58
CA ALA A 153 19.46 -34.52 -15.08
C ALA A 153 18.83 -35.85 -15.55
N LEU A 154 17.88 -36.39 -14.77
CA LEU A 154 17.18 -37.64 -15.14
C LEU A 154 16.26 -37.49 -16.36
N ILE A 155 15.47 -36.41 -16.47
CA ILE A 155 14.59 -36.19 -17.64
C ILE A 155 15.40 -35.90 -18.92
N ARG A 156 16.64 -35.41 -18.79
CA ARG A 156 17.55 -35.21 -19.94
C ARG A 156 18.23 -36.50 -20.35
N ASN A 157 18.62 -37.36 -19.41
CA ASN A 157 19.20 -38.66 -19.71
C ASN A 157 18.20 -39.60 -20.40
N ASP A 158 16.94 -39.65 -19.94
CA ASP A 158 15.92 -40.52 -20.56
C ASP A 158 15.56 -40.15 -22.01
N ARG A 159 15.90 -38.94 -22.47
CA ARG A 159 15.68 -38.52 -23.88
C ARG A 159 16.91 -38.70 -24.77
N CYS A 160 18.07 -39.06 -24.22
CA CYS A 160 19.30 -39.22 -25.00
C CYS A 160 19.65 -40.69 -25.31
N ASP A 161 18.99 -41.65 -24.67
CA ASP A 161 19.28 -43.09 -24.80
C ASP A 161 18.26 -43.86 -25.66
N VAL A 162 17.77 -43.27 -26.76
CA VAL A 162 17.13 -44.05 -27.84
C VAL A 162 18.00 -43.96 -29.09
N PRO A 163 18.94 -44.90 -29.30
CA PRO A 163 19.51 -45.13 -30.61
C PRO A 163 18.44 -45.82 -31.46
N GLN A 164 17.95 -45.14 -32.49
CA GLN A 164 17.25 -45.81 -33.58
C GLN A 164 18.28 -46.61 -34.38
N VAL A 165 18.26 -47.93 -34.18
CA VAL A 165 18.75 -48.95 -35.12
C VAL A 165 17.54 -49.61 -35.76
#